data_AF-A0A0N4TBX4-F1
#
_entry.id   AF-A0A0N4TBX4-F1
#
_cell.length_a   1.000
_cell.length_b   1.000
_cell.length_c   1.000
_cell.angle_alpha   90.00
_cell.angle_beta   90.00
_cell.angle_gamma   90.00
#
_symmetry.space_group_name_H-M   'P 1'
#
loop_
_entity.id
_entity.type
_entity.pdbx_description
1 polymer ?
#
loop_
_entity_poly.entity_id
_entity_poly.type
_entity_poly.pdbx_seq_one_letter_code
_entity_poly.pdbx_strand_id
1 'polypeptide(L)'
;MLLFELSQTLPTLSGLSFQFLLNVSFAAKLNSKLKLNFVNLLQRKFDASSHIDIHPSISIARSGTIVLRAGNIVTGAMITSNLYAATTISQTMEMIEGKKLLFKIDIPHKELFVTKISHDIIKIDSNRYQSFIIRRHSDQKIQKRYCSGDILAKILGIQACIEVNSF
;
A
#
# COMPACT_ATOMS: atom_id res chain seq x y z
N MET A 1 6.63 8.71 3.62
CA MET A 1 5.96 9.75 4.41
C MET A 1 4.84 9.12 5.21
N LEU A 2 4.78 9.38 6.51
CA LEU A 2 3.64 9.00 7.34
C LEU A 2 2.52 10.01 7.06
N LEU A 3 1.34 9.53 6.63
CA LEU A 3 0.19 10.40 6.36
C LEU A 3 -0.69 10.57 7.60
N PHE A 4 -0.85 9.48 8.35
CA PHE A 4 -1.72 9.44 9.51
C PHE A 4 -1.22 8.39 10.50
N GLU A 5 -1.23 8.76 11.77
CA GLU A 5 -0.97 7.86 12.89
C GLU A 5 -1.93 8.20 14.02
N LEU A 6 -2.64 7.19 14.50
CA LEU A 6 -3.50 7.26 15.66
C LEU A 6 -3.08 6.16 16.62
N SER A 7 -2.61 6.55 17.80
CA SER A 7 -2.25 5.65 18.88
C SER A 7 -3.06 6.01 20.10
N GLN A 8 -3.87 5.09 20.60
CA GLN A 8 -4.62 5.26 21.83
C GLN A 8 -4.44 4.06 22.74
N THR A 9 -4.31 4.35 24.03
CA THR A 9 -4.28 3.34 25.09
C THR A 9 -5.42 3.62 26.05
N LEU A 10 -6.26 2.62 26.28
CA LEU A 10 -7.43 2.68 27.14
C LEU A 10 -7.30 1.60 28.21
N PRO A 11 -7.49 1.92 29.50
CA PRO A 11 -7.61 0.90 30.53
C PRO A 11 -8.94 0.16 30.35
N THR A 12 -8.91 -1.17 30.41
CA THR A 12 -10.12 -1.99 30.44
C THR A 12 -10.68 -2.08 31.86
N LEU A 13 -11.92 -2.57 31.99
CA LEU A 13 -12.54 -2.83 33.30
C LEU A 13 -11.76 -3.85 34.14
N SER A 14 -11.02 -4.75 33.49
CA SER A 14 -10.10 -5.70 34.14
C SER A 14 -8.75 -5.09 34.55
N GLY A 15 -8.53 -3.79 34.32
CA GLY A 15 -7.25 -3.11 34.58
C GLY A 15 -6.16 -3.42 33.56
N LEU A 16 -6.48 -4.12 32.47
CA LEU A 16 -5.54 -4.41 31.39
C LEU A 16 -5.43 -3.22 30.45
N SER A 17 -4.26 -3.06 29.83
CA SER A 17 -4.02 -1.97 28.88
C SER A 17 -4.48 -2.41 27.49
N PHE A 18 -5.58 -1.84 27.00
CA PHE A 18 -6.02 -2.00 25.63
C PHE A 18 -5.37 -0.92 24.74
N GLN A 19 -4.69 -1.31 23.67
CA GLN A 19 -4.01 -0.39 22.76
C GLN A 19 -4.57 -0.54 21.34
N PHE A 20 -4.84 0.60 20.73
CA PHE A 20 -5.29 0.73 19.35
C PHE A 20 -4.27 1.58 18.58
N LEU A 21 -3.75 1.05 17.48
CA LEU A 21 -2.80 1.73 16.60
C LEU A 21 -3.30 1.67 15.15
N LEU A 22 -3.44 2.82 14.51
CA LEU A 22 -3.80 2.93 13.10
C LEU A 22 -2.75 3.79 12.38
N ASN A 23 -2.02 3.20 11.44
CA ASN A 23 -1.00 3.87 10.67
C ASN A 23 -1.35 3.85 9.19
N VAL A 24 -1.14 4.98 8.53
CA VAL A 24 -1.22 5.14 7.08
C VAL A 24 0.05 5.81 6.61
N SER A 25 0.72 5.19 5.65
CA SER A 25 1.95 5.71 5.06
C SER A 25 1.86 5.70 3.54
N PHE A 26 2.55 6.65 2.94
CA PHE A 26 2.65 6.86 1.51
C PHE A 26 4.11 6.98 1.10
N ALA A 27 4.49 6.32 0.03
CA ALA A 27 5.79 6.44 -0.61
C ALA A 27 5.61 6.67 -2.10
N ALA A 28 6.39 7.59 -2.66
CA ALA A 28 6.50 7.79 -4.10
C ALA A 28 7.97 7.72 -4.48
N LYS A 29 8.26 7.10 -5.62
CA LYS A 29 9.60 6.96 -6.18
C LYS A 29 9.54 7.21 -7.67
N LEU A 30 10.42 8.08 -8.16
CA LEU A 30 10.57 8.41 -9.57
C LEU A 30 11.98 8.03 -9.99
N ASN A 31 12.12 7.05 -10.90
CA ASN A 31 13.41 6.76 -11.53
C ASN A 31 13.39 7.29 -12.95
N SER A 32 14.45 7.99 -13.36
CA SER A 32 14.62 8.44 -14.74
C SER A 32 15.97 7.99 -15.30
N LYS A 33 15.99 7.66 -16.59
CA LYS A 33 17.20 7.33 -17.33
C LYS A 33 17.23 8.15 -18.61
N LEU A 34 18.26 8.98 -18.74
CA LEU A 34 18.49 9.80 -19.92
C LEU A 34 19.66 9.22 -20.71
N LYS A 35 19.46 8.99 -22.01
CA LYS A 35 20.50 8.66 -22.98
C LYS A 35 20.54 9.75 -24.04
N LEU A 36 21.72 10.32 -24.25
CA LEU A 36 21.96 11.31 -25.28
C LEU A 36 23.02 10.77 -26.23
N ASN A 37 22.75 10.82 -27.53
CA ASN A 37 23.72 10.45 -28.56
C ASN A 37 23.97 11.66 -29.46
N PHE A 38 25.22 12.15 -29.38
CA PHE A 38 25.73 13.29 -30.16
C PHE A 38 26.86 12.87 -31.12
N VAL A 39 27.09 11.58 -31.31
CA VAL A 39 28.22 11.07 -32.13
C VAL A 39 28.17 11.61 -33.56
N ASN A 40 26.97 11.75 -34.13
CA ASN A 40 26.80 12.26 -35.48
C ASN A 40 27.04 13.78 -35.59
N LEU A 41 26.71 14.56 -34.55
CA LEU A 41 27.04 16.00 -34.48
C LEU A 41 28.56 16.24 -34.57
N LEU A 42 29.35 15.39 -33.92
CA LEU A 42 30.82 15.46 -33.95
C LEU A 42 31.40 15.16 -35.35
N GLN A 43 30.66 14.43 -36.20
CA GLN A 43 31.03 14.11 -37.58
C GLN A 43 30.48 15.12 -38.60
N ARG A 44 30.05 16.33 -38.18
CA ARG A 44 29.39 17.35 -39.00
C ARG A 44 28.06 16.91 -39.64
N LYS A 45 27.44 15.83 -39.15
CA LYS A 45 26.07 15.47 -39.50
C LYS A 45 25.14 16.09 -38.46
N PHE A 46 24.10 16.79 -38.89
CA PHE A 46 23.14 17.44 -37.99
C PHE A 46 22.12 16.45 -37.39
N ASP A 47 22.58 15.28 -36.97
CA ASP A 47 21.76 14.24 -36.36
C ASP A 47 22.02 14.18 -34.86
N ALA A 48 20.96 14.17 -34.07
CA ALA A 48 21.02 14.00 -32.63
C ALA A 48 19.86 13.14 -32.16
N SER A 49 20.09 12.24 -31.20
CA SER A 49 19.01 11.50 -30.57
C SER A 49 19.07 11.60 -29.05
N SER A 50 17.89 11.71 -28.45
CA SER A 50 17.67 11.74 -27.02
C SER A 50 16.60 10.72 -26.68
N HIS A 51 16.84 9.96 -25.63
CA HIS A 51 15.91 8.96 -25.12
C HIS A 51 15.80 9.09 -23.61
N ILE A 52 14.57 9.21 -23.12
CA ILE A 52 14.25 9.39 -21.70
C ILE A 52 13.28 8.29 -21.31
N ASP A 53 13.68 7.46 -20.35
CA ASP A 53 12.80 6.50 -19.69
C ASP A 53 12.47 6.99 -18.29
N ILE A 54 11.18 7.05 -17.95
CA ILE A 54 10.69 7.49 -16.64
C ILE A 54 9.84 6.36 -16.05
N HIS A 55 10.15 5.97 -14.81
CA HIS A 55 9.47 4.91 -14.08
C HIS A 55 8.94 5.46 -12.74
N PRO A 56 7.79 6.15 -12.73
CA PRO A 56 7.12 6.53 -11.50
C PRO A 56 6.48 5.32 -10.81
N SER A 57 6.57 5.30 -9.48
CA SER A 57 5.91 4.31 -8.64
C SER A 57 5.42 4.96 -7.35
N ILE A 58 4.27 4.47 -6.87
CA ILE A 58 3.64 4.89 -5.63
C ILE A 58 3.28 3.66 -4.79
N SER A 59 3.30 3.82 -3.48
CA SER A 59 2.92 2.80 -2.52
C SER A 59 2.16 3.43 -1.37
N ILE A 60 1.06 2.79 -0.98
CA ILE A 60 0.25 3.15 0.18
C ILE A 60 0.21 1.92 1.08
N ALA A 61 0.66 2.08 2.33
CA ALA A 61 0.59 1.03 3.33
C ALA A 61 -0.28 1.49 4.50
N ARG A 62 -1.22 0.64 4.90
CA ARG A 62 -2.18 0.87 5.98
C ARG A 62 -2.05 -0.28 6.97
N SER A 63 -1.98 0.02 8.26
CA SER A 63 -1.98 -1.01 9.30
C SER A 63 -2.87 -0.60 10.45
N GLY A 64 -3.80 -1.47 10.84
CA GLY A 64 -4.58 -1.35 12.07
C GLY A 64 -4.16 -2.45 13.03
N THR A 65 -3.83 -2.11 14.27
CA THR A 65 -3.44 -3.04 15.33
C THR A 65 -4.30 -2.81 16.55
N ILE A 66 -4.84 -3.90 17.08
CA ILE A 66 -5.63 -3.92 18.30
C ILE A 66 -4.99 -4.94 19.23
N VAL A 67 -4.55 -4.51 20.41
CA VAL A 67 -3.89 -5.40 21.36
C VAL A 67 -4.37 -5.17 22.79
N LEU A 68 -4.41 -6.26 23.55
CA LEU A 68 -4.58 -6.28 24.98
C LEU A 68 -3.23 -6.63 25.61
N ARG A 69 -2.78 -5.81 26.56
CA ARG A 69 -1.52 -6.00 27.27
C ARG A 69 -1.77 -6.37 28.73
N ALA A 70 -1.20 -7.49 29.15
CA ALA A 70 -1.13 -7.95 30.53
C ALA A 70 0.36 -8.01 30.96
N GLY A 71 0.87 -6.95 31.56
CA GLY A 71 2.30 -6.81 31.86
C GLY A 71 3.15 -6.91 30.59
N ASN A 72 3.96 -7.97 30.48
CA ASN A 72 4.84 -8.23 29.34
C ASN A 72 4.20 -9.08 28.24
N ILE A 73 2.95 -9.52 28.41
CA ILE A 73 2.24 -10.37 27.45
C ILE A 73 1.29 -9.51 26.63
N VAL A 74 1.41 -9.60 25.30
CA VAL A 74 0.56 -8.92 24.33
C VAL A 74 -0.21 -9.96 23.53
N THR A 75 -1.52 -9.79 23.45
CA THR A 75 -2.44 -10.57 22.60
C THR A 75 -3.30 -9.62 21.78
N GLY A 76 -3.71 -10.02 20.58
CA GLY A 76 -4.48 -9.13 19.72
C GLY A 76 -4.52 -9.54 18.25
N ALA A 77 -4.79 -8.56 17.40
CA ALA A 77 -4.83 -8.73 15.96
C ALA A 77 -4.23 -7.50 15.26
N MET A 78 -3.59 -7.74 14.13
CA MET A 78 -3.05 -6.74 13.24
C MET A 78 -3.56 -7.01 11.83
N ILE A 79 -4.03 -5.98 11.16
CA ILE A 79 -4.50 -6.01 9.78
C ILE A 79 -3.60 -5.07 8.99
N THR A 80 -3.00 -5.56 7.92
CA THR A 80 -2.18 -4.75 7.00
C THR A 80 -2.77 -4.78 5.60
N SER A 81 -2.79 -3.62 4.95
CA SER A 81 -3.22 -3.45 3.56
C SER A 81 -2.19 -2.62 2.83
N ASN A 82 -1.63 -3.18 1.75
CA ASN A 82 -0.64 -2.52 0.92
C ASN A 82 -1.16 -2.42 -0.50
N LEU A 83 -1.12 -1.20 -1.05
CA LEU A 83 -1.38 -0.88 -2.45
C LEU A 83 -0.09 -0.37 -3.07
N TYR A 84 0.36 -1.02 -4.13
CA TYR A 84 1.49 -0.57 -4.94
C TYR A 84 1.00 -0.30 -6.36
N ALA A 85 1.45 0.78 -6.97
CA ALA A 85 1.20 1.10 -8.38
C ALA A 85 2.49 1.65 -9.01
N ALA A 86 2.80 1.18 -10.22
CA ALA A 86 3.93 1.67 -11.01
C ALA A 86 3.56 1.72 -12.49
N THR A 87 4.20 2.64 -13.21
CA THR A 87 4.06 2.79 -14.66
C THR A 87 5.39 3.19 -15.29
N THR A 88 5.49 3.08 -16.61
CA THR A 88 6.69 3.40 -17.39
C THR A 88 6.30 4.37 -18.50
N ILE A 89 7.10 5.40 -18.73
CA ILE A 89 6.91 6.38 -19.80
C ILE A 89 8.24 6.51 -20.53
N SER A 90 8.24 6.18 -21.83
CA SER A 90 9.44 6.29 -22.67
C SER A 90 9.23 7.39 -23.70
N GLN A 91 10.18 8.32 -23.77
CA GLN A 91 10.17 9.44 -24.70
C GLN A 91 11.43 9.37 -25.56
N THR A 92 11.25 9.42 -26.87
CA THR A 92 12.36 9.48 -27.83
C THR A 92 12.23 10.73 -28.68
N MET A 93 13.31 11.47 -28.80
CA MET A 93 13.42 12.64 -29.65
C MET A 93 14.60 12.45 -30.59
N GLU A 94 14.35 12.52 -31.89
CA GLU A 94 15.34 12.35 -32.94
C GLU A 94 15.33 13.59 -33.84
N MET A 95 16.50 14.15 -34.08
CA MET A 95 16.74 15.16 -35.11
C MET A 95 17.50 14.50 -36.24
N ILE A 96 16.95 14.58 -37.46
CA ILE A 96 17.53 14.01 -38.67
C ILE A 96 17.85 15.16 -39.63
N GLU A 97 19.11 15.22 -40.05
CA GLU A 97 19.67 16.19 -40.99
C GLU A 97 19.41 17.66 -40.62
N GLY A 98 19.20 17.96 -39.33
CA GLY A 98 18.83 19.30 -38.85
C GLY A 98 17.47 19.83 -39.35
N LYS A 99 16.69 19.00 -40.06
CA LYS A 99 15.44 19.43 -40.73
C LYS A 99 14.20 18.71 -40.21
N LYS A 100 14.35 17.48 -39.73
CA LYS A 100 13.23 16.66 -39.27
C LYS A 100 13.38 16.35 -37.79
N LEU A 101 12.46 16.86 -36.98
CA LEU A 101 12.33 16.51 -35.57
C LEU A 101 11.22 15.46 -35.43
N LEU A 102 11.60 14.27 -34.97
CA LEU A 102 10.69 13.18 -34.70
C LEU A 102 10.59 13.01 -33.18
N PHE A 103 9.36 13.11 -32.68
CA PHE A 103 9.05 13.00 -31.27
C PHE A 103 8.09 11.83 -31.07
N LYS A 104 8.50 10.86 -30.27
CA LYS A 104 7.71 9.68 -29.93
C LYS A 104 7.58 9.61 -28.42
N ILE A 105 6.35 9.63 -27.93
CA ILE A 105 6.04 9.26 -26.55
C ILE A 105 5.37 7.89 -26.62
N ASP A 106 5.95 6.91 -25.96
CA ASP A 106 5.39 5.59 -25.76
C ASP A 106 4.90 5.48 -24.32
N ILE A 107 3.61 5.21 -24.17
CA ILE A 107 2.96 4.94 -22.90
C ILE A 107 2.38 3.52 -23.03
N PRO A 108 2.93 2.52 -22.32
CA PRO A 108 2.61 1.12 -22.52
C PRO A 108 1.17 0.82 -22.09
N HIS A 109 0.25 0.65 -23.05
CA HIS A 109 -1.18 0.45 -22.80
C HIS A 109 -1.55 -0.75 -21.91
N LYS A 110 -0.67 -1.75 -21.76
CA LYS A 110 -0.92 -2.96 -20.94
C LYS A 110 -0.25 -2.96 -19.57
N GLU A 111 0.83 -2.20 -19.38
CA GLU A 111 1.58 -2.12 -18.11
C GLU A 111 1.26 -0.86 -17.30
N LEU A 112 0.27 -0.08 -17.76
CA LEU A 112 -0.10 1.24 -17.23
C LEU A 112 -0.22 1.30 -15.70
N PHE A 113 -0.55 0.19 -15.03
CA PHE A 113 -0.67 0.09 -13.58
C PHE A 113 -0.34 -1.33 -13.10
N VAL A 114 0.89 -1.58 -12.62
CA VAL A 114 1.13 -2.77 -11.76
C VAL A 114 0.48 -2.51 -10.41
N THR A 115 -0.83 -2.76 -10.32
CA THR A 115 -1.61 -2.62 -9.09
C THR A 115 -1.52 -3.90 -8.27
N LYS A 116 -0.61 -3.93 -7.31
CA LYS A 116 -0.57 -5.03 -6.33
C LYS A 116 -1.32 -4.58 -5.09
N ILE A 117 -2.39 -5.31 -4.78
CA ILE A 117 -3.15 -5.16 -3.54
C ILE A 117 -2.83 -6.39 -2.69
N SER A 118 -2.36 -6.18 -1.47
CA SER A 118 -2.08 -7.26 -0.51
C SER A 118 -2.76 -6.94 0.81
N HIS A 119 -3.48 -7.91 1.34
CA HIS A 119 -4.20 -7.81 2.61
C HIS A 119 -3.80 -9.00 3.47
N ASP A 120 -3.25 -8.73 4.64
CA ASP A 120 -2.86 -9.76 5.60
C ASP A 120 -3.53 -9.49 6.94
N ILE A 121 -3.99 -10.57 7.58
CA ILE A 121 -4.51 -10.56 8.94
C ILE A 121 -3.58 -11.42 9.77
N ILE A 122 -3.05 -10.84 10.84
CA ILE A 122 -2.07 -11.44 11.73
C ILE A 122 -2.68 -11.49 13.12
N LYS A 123 -2.77 -12.68 13.69
CA LYS A 123 -3.09 -12.87 15.10
C LYS A 123 -1.83 -12.65 15.93
N ILE A 124 -1.94 -11.90 17.02
CA ILE A 124 -0.89 -11.73 18.01
C ILE A 124 -1.29 -12.58 19.22
N ASP A 125 -0.53 -13.61 19.52
CA ASP A 125 -0.77 -14.51 20.65
C ASP A 125 0.49 -14.62 21.48
N SER A 126 0.45 -14.11 22.71
CA SER A 126 1.56 -14.15 23.66
C SER A 126 2.88 -13.67 23.05
N ASN A 127 2.86 -12.47 22.46
CA ASN A 127 3.95 -11.84 21.73
C ASN A 127 4.37 -12.53 20.41
N ARG A 128 3.66 -13.56 19.95
CA ARG A 128 3.95 -14.24 18.67
C ARG A 128 2.97 -13.79 17.59
N TYR A 129 3.51 -13.45 16.43
CA TYR A 129 2.74 -13.12 15.23
C TYR A 129 2.45 -14.40 14.46
N GLN A 130 1.17 -14.72 14.27
CA GLN A 130 0.71 -15.88 13.53
C GLN A 130 -0.17 -15.40 12.36
N SER A 131 0.12 -15.84 11.14
CA SER A 131 -0.74 -15.55 10.01
C SER A 131 -2.10 -16.21 10.19
N PHE A 132 -3.16 -15.45 9.94
CA PHE A 132 -4.51 -15.97 10.02
C PHE A 132 -4.87 -16.62 8.67
N ILE A 133 -4.95 -17.95 8.62
CA ILE A 133 -5.43 -18.67 7.43
C ILE A 133 -6.96 -18.54 7.38
N ILE A 134 -7.47 -17.59 6.60
CA ILE A 134 -8.90 -17.48 6.35
C ILE A 134 -9.31 -18.63 5.43
N ARG A 135 -9.92 -19.69 5.97
CA ARG A 135 -10.73 -20.61 5.15
C ARG A 135 -11.91 -19.79 4.61
N ARG A 136 -11.88 -19.46 3.31
CA ARG A 136 -13.03 -18.85 2.62
C ARG A 136 -14.19 -19.84 2.68
N HIS A 137 -15.12 -19.63 3.60
CA HIS A 137 -16.44 -20.23 3.51
C HIS A 137 -17.31 -19.35 2.61
N SER A 138 -17.96 -20.03 1.68
CA SER A 138 -18.79 -19.60 0.55
C SER A 138 -19.75 -18.44 0.82
N ASP A 139 -19.99 -17.70 -0.26
CA ASP A 139 -21.01 -16.68 -0.49
C ASP A 139 -22.31 -16.89 0.29
N GLN A 140 -22.55 -16.06 1.30
CA GLN A 140 -23.90 -15.67 1.66
C GLN A 140 -23.93 -14.16 1.92
N LYS A 141 -24.71 -13.45 1.12
CA LYS A 141 -25.02 -12.02 1.27
C LYS A 141 -25.87 -11.90 2.53
N ILE A 142 -25.25 -11.60 3.67
CA ILE A 142 -25.98 -11.40 4.93
C ILE A 142 -25.63 -10.02 5.47
N GLN A 143 -26.61 -9.13 5.48
CA GLN A 143 -26.59 -7.94 6.34
C GLN A 143 -26.56 -8.44 7.78
N LYS A 144 -25.36 -8.52 8.36
CA LYS A 144 -25.16 -8.92 9.74
C LYS A 144 -24.33 -7.85 10.43
N ARG A 145 -24.92 -7.27 11.47
CA ARG A 145 -24.20 -6.49 12.48
C ARG A 145 -23.47 -7.49 13.38
N TYR A 146 -22.15 -7.53 13.28
CA TYR A 146 -21.31 -8.37 14.13
C TYR A 146 -20.77 -7.51 15.26
N CYS A 147 -21.29 -7.72 16.47
CA CYS A 147 -20.71 -7.12 17.67
C CYS A 147 -19.81 -8.14 18.39
N SER A 148 -18.74 -7.66 19.02
CA SER A 148 -17.98 -8.42 19.99
C SER A 148 -18.94 -8.93 21.07
N GLY A 149 -18.91 -10.24 21.36
CA GLY A 149 -19.84 -10.88 22.29
C GLY A 149 -19.76 -10.33 23.73
N ASP A 150 -20.82 -10.53 24.51
CA ASP A 150 -21.03 -9.92 25.84
C ASP A 150 -19.88 -10.18 26.83
N ILE A 151 -19.20 -11.32 26.72
CA ILE A 151 -18.06 -11.65 27.58
C ILE A 151 -16.88 -10.70 27.29
N LEU A 152 -16.59 -10.44 26.02
CA LEU A 152 -15.55 -9.48 25.63
C LEU A 152 -15.94 -8.06 26.03
N ALA A 153 -17.21 -7.70 25.89
CA ALA A 153 -17.72 -6.41 26.34
C ALA A 153 -17.56 -6.20 27.85
N LYS A 154 -17.84 -7.22 28.66
CA LYS A 154 -17.65 -7.17 30.13
C LYS A 154 -16.18 -7.04 30.55
N ILE A 155 -15.26 -7.70 29.83
CA ILE A 155 -13.84 -7.68 30.16
C ILE A 155 -13.18 -6.38 29.69
N LEU A 156 -13.49 -5.95 28.46
CA LEU A 156 -12.86 -4.80 27.83
C LEU A 156 -13.54 -3.47 28.22
N GLY A 157 -14.81 -3.50 28.64
CA GLY A 157 -15.62 -2.30 28.85
C GLY A 157 -16.05 -1.60 27.55
N ILE A 158 -15.71 -2.18 26.40
CA ILE A 158 -16.00 -1.66 25.07
C ILE A 158 -16.65 -2.75 24.22
N GLN A 159 -17.67 -2.39 23.45
CA GLN A 159 -18.32 -3.27 22.49
C GLN A 159 -18.00 -2.80 21.08
N ALA A 160 -17.22 -3.58 20.34
CA ALA A 160 -16.91 -3.29 18.95
C ALA A 160 -18.01 -3.88 18.06
N CYS A 161 -18.63 -3.08 17.20
CA CYS A 161 -19.63 -3.54 16.24
C CYS A 161 -19.19 -3.20 14.82
N ILE A 162 -19.30 -4.17 13.92
CA ILE A 162 -19.07 -3.98 12.49
C ILE A 162 -20.39 -4.24 11.76
N GLU A 163 -20.80 -3.28 10.96
CA GLU A 163 -21.95 -3.39 10.08
C GLU A 163 -21.44 -3.54 8.64
N VAL A 164 -21.74 -4.68 8.02
CA VAL A 164 -21.31 -4.97 6.64
C VAL A 164 -22.51 -4.75 5.72
N ASN A 165 -22.55 -3.58 5.07
CA ASN A 165 -23.51 -3.28 4.02
C ASN A 165 -22.89 -3.66 2.67
N SER A 166 -23.31 -4.80 2.11
CA SER A 166 -22.99 -5.18 0.73
C SER A 166 -23.93 -4.46 -0.24
N PHE A 167 -23.39 -3.66 -1.16
CA PHE A 167 -24.07 -3.28 -2.40
C PHE A 167 -24.24 -4.55 -3.28
#